data_AF-A0A1I0C746-F1
#
_entry.id   AF-A0A1I0C746-F1
#
_cell.length_a   1.000
_cell.length_b   1.000
_cell.length_c   1.000
_cell.angle_alpha   90.00
_cell.angle_beta   90.00
_cell.angle_gamma   90.00
#
_symmetry.space_group_name_H-M   'P 1'
#
loop_
_entity.id
_entity.type
_entity.pdbx_description
1 polymer ?
#
loop_
_entity_poly.entity_id
_entity_poly.type
_entity_poly.pdbx_seq_one_letter_code
_entity_poly.pdbx_strand_id
1 'polypeptide(L)'
;MLAQHFFAEHGIHFDITQVIGLTNDDEVSKEYRPLKQIVERLNRTFKGNYRSTHGFGSEHGSVSFVTLFVAYFNFLRPHSALEGKVPVVINELSNLPTMPAKW
;
A
#
# COMPACT_ATOMS: atom_id res chain seq x y z
N MET A 1 17.21 -9.77 0.84
CA MET A 1 18.02 -9.84 2.09
C MET A 1 18.56 -8.48 2.53
N LEU A 2 18.93 -7.53 1.64
CA LEU A 2 19.38 -6.19 2.05
C LEU A 2 18.36 -5.42 2.91
N ALA A 3 17.07 -5.44 2.54
CA ALA A 3 16.02 -4.77 3.30
C ALA A 3 15.89 -5.31 4.74
N GLN A 4 15.91 -6.62 4.93
CA GLN A 4 15.84 -7.23 6.28
C GLN A 4 17.00 -6.78 7.17
N HIS A 5 18.23 -6.73 6.64
CA HIS A 5 19.38 -6.23 7.40
C HIS A 5 19.22 -4.75 7.77
N PHE A 6 18.87 -3.90 6.81
CA PHE A 6 18.66 -2.47 7.05
C PHE A 6 17.59 -2.20 8.12
N PHE A 7 16.46 -2.89 8.07
CA PHE A 7 15.39 -2.70 9.06
C PHE A 7 15.72 -3.34 10.42
N ALA A 8 16.45 -4.46 10.44
CA ALA A 8 16.93 -5.06 11.68
C ALA A 8 17.90 -4.12 12.44
N GLU A 9 18.75 -3.37 11.72
CA GLU A 9 19.58 -2.31 12.32
C GLU A 9 18.75 -1.23 13.03
N HIS A 10 17.50 -1.03 12.60
CA HIS A 10 16.55 -0.09 13.19
C HIS A 10 15.56 -0.78 14.17
N GLY A 11 15.82 -2.04 14.56
CA GLY A 11 14.99 -2.79 15.50
C GLY A 11 13.67 -3.33 14.91
N ILE A 12 13.53 -3.32 13.58
CA ILE A 12 12.34 -3.80 12.87
C ILE A 12 12.66 -5.16 12.26
N HIS A 13 12.11 -6.22 12.85
CA HIS A 13 12.28 -7.59 12.39
C HIS A 13 11.04 -8.06 11.61
N PHE A 14 11.25 -8.63 10.42
CA PHE A 14 10.18 -9.22 9.62
C PHE A 14 10.70 -10.35 8.73
N ASP A 15 9.79 -11.29 8.45
CA ASP A 15 10.04 -12.40 7.54
C ASP A 15 9.66 -12.02 6.10
N ILE A 16 10.45 -12.49 5.13
CA ILE A 16 10.13 -12.34 3.71
C ILE A 16 9.69 -13.70 3.18
N THR A 17 8.42 -13.79 2.81
CA THR A 17 7.89 -14.95 2.09
C THR A 17 7.82 -14.65 0.61
N GLN A 18 8.57 -15.41 -0.19
CA GLN A 18 8.55 -15.26 -1.65
C GLN A 18 7.47 -16.16 -2.25
N VAL A 19 6.50 -15.54 -2.93
CA VAL A 19 5.48 -16.27 -3.70
C VAL A 19 5.86 -16.23 -5.19
N ILE A 20 6.29 -17.37 -5.71
CA ILE A 20 6.82 -17.51 -7.07
C ILE A 20 5.75 -17.96 -8.08
N GLY A 21 6.01 -17.71 -9.36
CA GLY A 21 5.18 -18.17 -10.46
C GLY A 21 3.77 -17.56 -10.51
N LEU A 22 3.01 -18.03 -11.51
CA LEU A 22 1.60 -17.71 -11.74
C LEU A 22 0.65 -18.79 -11.17
N THR A 23 1.19 -19.97 -10.86
CA THR A 23 0.48 -21.21 -10.52
C THR A 23 0.83 -21.71 -9.11
N ASN A 24 -0.12 -22.40 -8.45
CA ASN A 24 0.04 -22.93 -7.09
C ASN A 24 0.88 -24.22 -7.07
N ASP A 25 2.13 -24.14 -7.54
CA ASP A 25 2.97 -25.32 -7.71
C ASP A 25 3.67 -25.76 -6.41
N ASP A 26 3.83 -24.85 -5.45
CA ASP A 26 4.37 -25.11 -4.11
C ASP A 26 3.41 -24.69 -2.99
N GLU A 27 3.52 -25.35 -1.82
CA GLU A 27 2.62 -25.15 -0.68
C GLU A 27 2.67 -23.73 -0.11
N VAL A 28 3.87 -23.15 0.00
CA VAL A 28 4.07 -21.78 0.48
C VAL A 28 3.37 -20.78 -0.43
N SER A 29 3.60 -20.88 -1.74
CA SER A 29 2.92 -20.03 -2.71
C SER A 29 1.41 -20.23 -2.66
N LYS A 30 0.91 -21.46 -2.47
CA LYS A 30 -0.52 -21.73 -2.36
C LYS A 30 -1.16 -21.02 -1.17
N GLU A 31 -0.50 -21.02 -0.02
CA GLU A 31 -0.96 -20.35 1.19
C GLU A 31 -0.96 -18.82 1.04
N TYR A 32 0.14 -18.24 0.55
CA TYR A 32 0.32 -16.79 0.55
C TYR A 32 -0.11 -16.07 -0.75
N ARG A 33 -0.48 -16.80 -1.81
CA ARG A 33 -0.93 -16.20 -3.09
C ARG A 33 -2.12 -15.27 -2.97
N PRO A 34 -3.15 -15.52 -2.15
CA PRO A 34 -4.23 -14.55 -1.94
C PRO A 34 -3.71 -13.18 -1.47
N LEU A 35 -2.72 -13.16 -0.57
CA LEU A 35 -2.10 -11.92 -0.10
C LEU A 35 -1.30 -11.24 -1.22
N LYS A 36 -0.50 -12.00 -1.99
CA LYS A 36 0.20 -11.47 -3.18
C LYS A 36 -0.76 -10.81 -4.15
N GLN A 37 -1.92 -11.42 -4.43
CA GLN A 37 -2.91 -10.87 -5.35
C GLN A 37 -3.50 -9.53 -4.88
N ILE A 38 -3.66 -9.34 -3.56
CA ILE A 38 -4.10 -8.04 -2.99
C ILE A 38 -3.03 -6.97 -3.27
N VAL A 39 -1.75 -7.26 -3.01
CA VAL A 39 -0.64 -6.34 -3.26
C VAL A 39 -0.49 -6.03 -4.75
N GLU A 40 -0.60 -7.04 -5.62
CA GLU A 40 -0.55 -6.85 -7.07
C GLU A 40 -1.70 -5.98 -7.59
N ARG A 41 -2.92 -6.17 -7.05
CA ARG A 41 -4.06 -5.32 -7.38
C ARG A 41 -3.82 -3.87 -6.95
N LEU A 42 -3.29 -3.65 -5.75
CA LEU A 42 -2.93 -2.30 -5.26
C LEU A 42 -1.88 -1.66 -6.16
N ASN A 43 -0.81 -2.39 -6.50
CA ASN A 43 0.25 -1.91 -7.39
C ASN A 43 -0.26 -1.58 -8.79
N ARG A 44 -1.21 -2.37 -9.32
CA ARG A 44 -1.86 -2.06 -10.59
C ARG A 44 -2.68 -0.77 -10.50
N THR A 45 -3.42 -0.56 -9.42
CA THR A 45 -4.14 0.69 -9.17
C THR A 45 -3.19 1.87 -9.07
N PHE A 46 -2.10 1.75 -8.32
CA PHE A 46 -1.04 2.77 -8.24
C PHE A 46 -0.52 3.13 -9.63
N LYS A 47 -0.15 2.10 -10.42
CA LYS A 47 0.35 2.28 -11.79
C LYS A 47 -0.67 2.94 -12.73
N GLY A 48 -1.94 2.59 -12.59
CA GLY A 48 -3.03 3.19 -13.36
C GLY A 48 -3.19 4.69 -13.08
N ASN A 49 -3.07 5.10 -11.82
CA ASN A 49 -3.25 6.50 -11.42
C ASN A 49 -2.12 7.43 -11.92
N TYR A 50 -0.87 6.96 -11.98
CA TYR A 50 0.23 7.81 -12.47
C TYR A 50 0.43 7.73 -13.99
N ARG A 51 -0.08 6.68 -14.67
CA ARG A 51 0.11 6.54 -16.12
C ARG A 51 -0.55 7.68 -16.90
N SER A 52 -1.71 8.17 -16.44
CA SER A 52 -2.39 9.32 -17.05
C SER A 52 -1.63 10.64 -16.90
N THR A 53 -0.75 10.75 -15.89
CA THR A 53 0.08 11.95 -15.65
C THR A 53 1.39 11.94 -16.46
N HIS A 54 1.56 10.97 -17.39
CA HIS A 54 2.80 10.77 -18.16
C HIS A 54 4.05 10.52 -17.30
N GLY A 55 3.87 9.90 -16.12
CA GLY A 55 4.94 9.73 -15.15
C GLY A 55 4.91 10.78 -14.05
N PHE A 56 6.03 10.91 -13.32
CA PHE A 56 6.15 11.84 -12.20
C PHE A 56 6.66 13.22 -12.60
N GLY A 57 7.32 13.36 -13.75
CA GLY A 57 7.87 14.61 -14.27
C GLY A 57 9.06 15.20 -13.48
N SER A 58 9.27 14.80 -12.22
CA SER A 58 10.40 15.18 -11.37
C SER A 58 10.51 14.24 -10.15
N GLU A 59 11.62 14.33 -9.42
CA GLU A 59 11.78 13.64 -8.13
C GLU A 59 10.75 14.13 -7.09
N HIS A 60 10.54 15.44 -6.98
CA HIS A 60 9.52 16.00 -6.09
C HIS A 60 8.10 15.52 -6.44
N GLY A 61 7.82 15.36 -7.74
CA GLY A 61 6.56 14.81 -8.21
C GLY A 61 6.35 13.35 -7.78
N SER A 62 7.42 12.55 -7.72
CA SER A 62 7.34 11.15 -7.29
C SER A 62 7.05 11.04 -5.79
N VAL A 63 7.76 11.83 -4.97
CA VAL A 63 7.54 11.89 -3.52
C VAL A 63 6.13 12.36 -3.21
N SER A 64 5.68 13.43 -3.88
CA SER A 64 4.33 13.98 -3.69
C SER A 64 3.26 12.95 -4.06
N PHE A 65 3.38 12.31 -5.23
CA PHE A 65 2.41 11.32 -5.68
C PHE A 65 2.31 10.13 -4.73
N VAL A 66 3.45 9.56 -4.33
CA VAL A 66 3.49 8.42 -3.41
C VAL A 66 2.90 8.80 -2.05
N THR A 67 3.24 9.99 -1.54
CA THR A 67 2.72 10.50 -0.26
C THR A 67 1.20 10.64 -0.31
N LEU A 68 0.65 11.27 -1.37
CA LEU A 68 -0.79 11.45 -1.53
C LEU A 68 -1.53 10.12 -1.72
N PHE A 69 -0.93 9.18 -2.46
CA PHE A 69 -1.51 7.86 -2.65
C PHE A 69 -1.59 7.09 -1.32
N VAL A 70 -0.50 7.09 -0.54
CA VAL A 70 -0.45 6.48 0.80
C VAL A 70 -1.45 7.15 1.74
N ALA A 71 -1.48 8.49 1.75
CA ALA A 71 -2.38 9.26 2.59
C ALA A 71 -3.84 8.89 2.32
N TYR A 72 -4.23 8.88 1.04
CA TYR A 72 -5.57 8.55 0.61
C TYR A 72 -5.95 7.12 0.99
N PHE A 73 -5.15 6.11 0.64
CA PHE A 73 -5.53 4.71 0.83
C PHE A 73 -5.49 4.25 2.29
N ASN A 74 -4.62 4.81 3.14
CA ASN A 74 -4.45 4.35 4.53
C ASN A 74 -5.27 5.14 5.55
N PHE A 75 -5.54 6.43 5.30
CA PHE A 75 -6.15 7.29 6.33
C PHE A 75 -7.48 7.91 5.90
N LEU A 76 -7.77 7.99 4.60
CA LEU A 76 -8.91 8.78 4.11
C LEU A 76 -9.95 7.97 3.33
N ARG A 77 -9.55 6.88 2.68
CA ARG A 77 -10.44 6.05 1.83
C ARG A 77 -11.03 4.91 2.65
N PRO A 78 -12.37 4.87 2.83
CA PRO A 78 -13.08 3.68 3.32
C PRO A 78 -12.85 2.45 2.43
N HIS A 79 -12.66 1.28 3.04
CA HIS A 79 -12.57 0.01 2.31
C HIS A 79 -13.72 -0.91 2.69
N SER A 80 -14.36 -1.51 1.69
CA SER A 80 -15.43 -2.47 1.91
C SER A 80 -14.98 -3.70 2.71
N ALA A 81 -13.74 -4.15 2.49
CA ALA A 81 -13.12 -5.25 3.24
C ALA A 81 -12.92 -4.92 4.74
N LEU A 82 -13.00 -3.64 5.12
CA LEU A 82 -12.88 -3.16 6.49
C LEU A 82 -14.21 -2.56 6.98
N GLU A 83 -15.35 -3.01 6.45
CA GLU A 83 -16.68 -2.54 6.84
C GLU A 83 -16.86 -1.02 6.68
N GLY A 84 -16.23 -0.43 5.66
CA GLY A 84 -16.25 1.01 5.43
C GLY A 84 -15.30 1.81 6.32
N LYS A 85 -14.41 1.17 7.06
CA LYS A 85 -13.35 1.83 7.83
C LYS A 85 -12.10 2.06 6.98
N VAL A 86 -11.23 2.94 7.46
CA VAL A 86 -9.88 3.16 6.93
C VAL A 86 -8.90 2.18 7.60
N PRO A 87 -7.78 1.80 6.93
CA PRO A 87 -6.79 0.90 7.51
C PRO A 87 -6.15 1.42 8.79
N VAL A 88 -5.89 2.74 8.86
CA VAL A 88 -5.32 3.39 10.02
C VAL A 88 -6.22 4.54 10.45
N VAL A 89 -6.77 4.42 11.66
CA VAL A 89 -7.68 5.42 12.22
C VAL A 89 -6.88 6.51 12.94
N ILE A 90 -7.11 7.75 12.54
CA ILE A 90 -6.60 8.95 13.23
C ILE A 90 -7.81 9.63 13.88
N ASN A 91 -7.82 9.70 15.20
CA ASN A 91 -8.98 10.19 15.96
C ASN A 91 -9.29 11.65 15.66
N GLU A 92 -8.26 12.46 15.45
CA GLU A 92 -8.32 13.88 15.12
C GLU A 92 -9.06 14.12 13.80
N LEU A 93 -8.91 13.22 12.82
CA LEU A 93 -9.58 13.32 11.52
C LEU A 93 -11.04 12.86 11.56
N SER A 94 -11.42 12.06 12.58
CA SER A 94 -12.76 11.49 12.67
C SER A 94 -13.83 12.55 13.00
N ASN A 95 -13.42 13.63 13.67
CA ASN A 95 -14.30 14.75 14.04
C ASN A 95 -14.49 15.77 12.91
N LEU A 96 -13.80 15.62 11.78
CA LEU A 96 -13.88 16.57 10.68
C LEU A 96 -15.03 16.23 9.73
N PRO A 97 -15.87 17.22 9.36
CA PRO A 97 -17.17 16.98 8.73
C PRO A 97 -17.07 16.62 7.24
N THR A 98 -15.96 16.95 6.57
CA THR A 98 -15.82 16.81 5.12
C THR A 98 -14.47 16.21 4.74
N MET A 99 -14.40 15.57 3.58
CA MET A 99 -13.14 15.04 3.05
C MET A 99 -12.06 16.11 2.84
N PRO A 100 -12.38 17.31 2.29
CA PRO A 100 -11.38 18.39 2.19
C PRO A 100 -10.84 18.86 3.54
N ALA A 101 -11.61 18.77 4.62
CA ALA A 101 -11.10 19.11 5.95
C ALA A 101 -10.10 18.07 6.47
N LYS A 102 -10.22 16.81 6.03
CA LYS A 102 -9.33 15.70 6.43
C LYS A 102 -8.04 15.63 5.59
N TRP A 103 -7.97 16.35 4.48
CA TRP A 103 -6.86 16.36 3.52
C TRP A 103 -5.89 17.48 3.84
#